data_AF-A0A7G7MDP1-F1
#
_entry.id   AF-A0A7G7MDP1-F1
#
_cell.length_a   1.000
_cell.length_b   1.000
_cell.length_c   1.000
_cell.angle_alpha   90.00
_cell.angle_beta   90.00
_cell.angle_gamma   90.00
#
_symmetry.space_group_name_H-M   'P 1'
#
loop_
_entity.id
_entity.type
_entity.pdbx_description
1 polymer ?
#
loop_
_entity_poly.entity_id
_entity_poly.type
_entity_poly.pdbx_seq_one_letter_code
_entity_poly.pdbx_strand_id
1 'polypeptide(L)'
;MNLGEWRTGVHGAAAEQAAQARWRAAEDRLYPVAMSDPDGYRRGLESVQALVGELRRTAGSFDDLLAAEADPQALLAVLPEDRPALPVDLLVGAACSARAREVLAEREGGRRAAVIATARAEGRSWAVLQGPERIEELYGGSTVTTHLATGRTLLAAVDPYAGAEPYLLQEYAADGAPGRERAFADAAAWVAERDRWAAEIESS
;
A
#
# COMPACT_ATOMS: atom_id res chain seq x y z
N MET A 1 27.82 -11.03 -2.11
CA MET A 1 26.94 -9.86 -2.22
C MET A 1 27.25 -9.19 -3.55
N ASN A 2 26.36 -9.33 -4.54
CA ASN A 2 26.67 -9.09 -5.95
C ASN A 2 26.18 -7.69 -6.39
N LEU A 3 27.07 -6.86 -6.93
CA LEU A 3 26.78 -5.49 -7.39
C LEU A 3 25.81 -5.45 -8.60
N GLY A 4 25.54 -6.59 -9.24
CA GLY A 4 24.57 -6.72 -10.33
C GLY A 4 23.11 -6.60 -9.89
N GLU A 5 22.74 -7.12 -8.72
CA GLU A 5 21.34 -7.12 -8.21
C GLU A 5 20.85 -5.71 -7.84
N TRP A 6 21.75 -4.84 -7.38
CA TRP A 6 21.42 -3.48 -6.98
C TRP A 6 21.06 -2.58 -8.17
N ARG A 7 21.67 -2.81 -9.34
CA ARG A 7 21.40 -1.98 -10.54
C ARG A 7 20.09 -2.36 -11.23
N THR A 8 19.76 -3.64 -11.34
CA THR A 8 18.46 -4.08 -11.89
C THR A 8 17.29 -3.71 -10.98
N GLY A 9 17.46 -3.80 -9.65
CA GLY A 9 16.42 -3.41 -8.69
C GLY A 9 16.05 -1.92 -8.74
N VAL A 10 17.04 -1.03 -8.87
CA VAL A 10 16.80 0.43 -8.91
C VAL A 10 16.14 0.87 -10.22
N HIS A 11 16.51 0.27 -11.36
CA HIS A 11 15.87 0.59 -12.65
C HIS A 11 14.44 0.06 -12.72
N GLY A 12 14.16 -1.11 -12.15
CA GLY A 12 12.80 -1.64 -12.00
C GLY A 12 11.91 -0.72 -11.15
N ALA A 13 12.40 -0.29 -9.98
CA ALA A 13 11.65 0.59 -9.08
C ALA A 13 11.32 1.96 -9.72
N ALA A 14 12.25 2.55 -10.49
CA ALA A 14 12.00 3.80 -11.19
C ALA A 14 10.95 3.63 -12.33
N ALA A 15 11.02 2.52 -13.06
CA ALA A 15 10.04 2.21 -14.10
C ALA A 15 8.64 1.96 -13.54
N GLU A 16 8.54 1.22 -12.43
CA GLU A 16 7.28 1.02 -11.69
C GLU A 16 6.68 2.34 -11.24
N GLN A 17 7.47 3.23 -10.62
CA GLN A 17 7.00 4.55 -10.18
C GLN A 17 6.50 5.40 -11.35
N ALA A 18 7.25 5.43 -12.45
CA ALA A 18 6.84 6.15 -13.65
C ALA A 18 5.53 5.60 -14.24
N ALA A 19 5.34 4.28 -14.22
CA ALA A 19 4.11 3.64 -14.70
C ALA A 19 2.92 3.95 -13.80
N GLN A 20 3.07 3.81 -12.48
CA GLN A 20 2.04 4.19 -11.51
C GLN A 20 1.61 5.65 -11.67
N ALA A 21 2.57 6.57 -11.88
CA ALA A 21 2.25 7.98 -12.11
C ALA A 21 1.41 8.20 -13.38
N ARG A 22 1.73 7.50 -14.48
CA ARG A 22 0.94 7.56 -15.73
C ARG A 22 -0.46 6.97 -15.55
N TRP A 23 -0.55 5.79 -14.94
CA TRP A 23 -1.82 5.10 -14.69
C TRP A 23 -2.75 5.92 -13.80
N ARG A 24 -2.20 6.53 -12.74
CA ARG A 24 -2.94 7.45 -11.88
C ARG A 24 -3.43 8.68 -12.65
N ALA A 25 -2.58 9.27 -13.50
CA ALA A 25 -2.99 10.40 -14.32
C ALA A 25 -4.10 10.04 -15.33
N ALA A 26 -4.12 8.81 -15.84
CA ALA A 26 -5.19 8.30 -16.68
C ALA A 26 -6.51 8.16 -15.91
N GLU A 27 -6.46 7.60 -14.69
CA GLU A 27 -7.59 7.52 -13.76
C GLU A 27 -8.14 8.92 -13.43
N ASP A 28 -7.27 9.87 -13.10
CA ASP A 28 -7.66 11.24 -12.74
C ASP A 28 -8.37 11.97 -13.91
N ARG A 29 -8.03 11.65 -15.15
CA ARG A 29 -8.66 12.21 -16.36
C ARG A 29 -10.05 11.64 -16.65
N LEU A 30 -10.49 10.57 -15.97
CA LEU A 30 -11.86 10.08 -16.09
C LEU A 30 -12.86 10.98 -15.37
N TYR A 31 -12.47 11.63 -14.27
CA TYR A 31 -13.40 12.43 -13.46
C TYR A 31 -14.03 13.63 -14.18
N PRO A 32 -13.29 14.42 -14.99
CA PRO A 32 -13.89 15.51 -15.76
C PRO A 32 -15.01 15.06 -16.72
N VAL A 33 -14.97 13.81 -17.22
CA VAL A 33 -16.00 13.26 -18.12
C VAL A 33 -17.34 13.13 -17.39
N ALA A 34 -17.33 12.87 -16.08
CA ALA A 34 -18.56 12.75 -15.28
C ALA A 34 -19.39 14.04 -15.28
N MET A 35 -18.76 15.20 -15.48
CA MET A 35 -19.43 16.49 -15.49
C MET A 35 -20.04 16.86 -16.85
N SER A 36 -19.45 16.36 -17.94
CA SER A 36 -19.89 16.68 -19.31
C SER A 36 -20.75 15.58 -19.94
N ASP A 37 -20.54 14.32 -19.57
CA ASP A 37 -21.29 13.14 -20.05
C ASP A 37 -21.37 12.07 -18.93
N PRO A 38 -22.34 12.18 -18.00
CA PRO A 38 -22.50 11.24 -16.90
C PRO A 38 -22.74 9.79 -17.36
N ASP A 39 -23.47 9.61 -18.46
CA ASP A 39 -23.77 8.28 -19.00
C ASP A 39 -22.54 7.65 -19.67
N GLY A 40 -21.75 8.46 -20.41
CA GLY A 40 -20.45 8.04 -20.94
C GLY A 40 -19.46 7.70 -19.84
N TYR A 41 -19.44 8.48 -18.75
CA TYR A 41 -18.63 8.18 -17.57
C TYR A 41 -19.04 6.84 -16.91
N ARG A 42 -20.34 6.61 -16.69
CA ARG A 42 -20.84 5.34 -16.12
C ARG A 42 -20.42 4.14 -16.96
N ARG A 43 -20.65 4.18 -18.27
CA ARG A 43 -20.24 3.09 -19.18
C ARG A 43 -18.71 2.93 -19.21
N GLY A 44 -17.97 4.03 -19.06
CA GLY A 44 -16.53 4.03 -18.92
C GLY A 44 -16.06 3.28 -17.68
N LEU A 45 -16.70 3.50 -16.53
CA LEU A 45 -16.43 2.76 -15.29
C LEU A 45 -16.75 1.27 -15.42
N GLU A 46 -17.86 0.92 -16.07
CA GLU A 46 -18.21 -0.48 -16.36
C GLU A 46 -17.12 -1.16 -17.21
N SER A 47 -16.59 -0.43 -18.21
CA SER A 47 -15.47 -0.92 -19.02
C SER A 47 -14.20 -1.11 -18.19
N VAL A 48 -13.81 -0.11 -17.38
CA VAL A 48 -12.65 -0.22 -16.47
C VAL A 48 -12.81 -1.40 -15.52
N GLN A 49 -14.01 -1.62 -14.96
CA GLN A 49 -14.27 -2.74 -14.07
C GLN A 49 -14.10 -4.10 -14.78
N ALA A 50 -14.56 -4.24 -16.02
CA ALA A 50 -14.35 -5.44 -16.82
C ALA A 50 -12.86 -5.68 -17.09
N LEU A 51 -12.11 -4.63 -17.44
CA LEU A 51 -10.66 -4.71 -17.65
C LEU A 51 -9.92 -5.12 -16.35
N VAL A 52 -10.30 -4.54 -15.21
CA VAL A 52 -9.74 -4.95 -13.90
C VAL A 52 -10.02 -6.42 -13.61
N GLY A 53 -11.22 -6.90 -13.94
CA GLY A 53 -11.58 -8.32 -13.81
C GLY A 53 -10.70 -9.25 -14.66
N GLU A 54 -10.35 -8.84 -15.89
CA GLU A 54 -9.39 -9.55 -16.73
C GLU A 54 -7.97 -9.49 -16.15
N LEU A 55 -7.50 -8.31 -15.75
CA LEU A 55 -6.18 -8.13 -15.16
C LEU A 55 -5.99 -8.93 -13.87
N ARG A 56 -7.02 -9.09 -13.03
CA ARG A 56 -6.95 -9.97 -11.85
C ARG A 56 -6.69 -11.43 -12.21
N ARG A 57 -7.11 -11.88 -13.41
CA ARG A 57 -6.90 -13.25 -13.88
C ARG A 57 -5.54 -13.44 -14.54
N THR A 58 -5.02 -12.40 -15.20
CA THR A 58 -3.85 -12.52 -16.09
C THR A 58 -2.61 -11.79 -15.61
N ALA A 59 -2.73 -10.81 -14.71
CA ALA A 59 -1.64 -9.99 -14.21
C ALA A 59 -1.46 -10.13 -12.69
N GLY A 60 -0.43 -10.88 -12.30
CA GLY A 60 -0.05 -11.13 -10.90
C GLY A 60 1.06 -10.21 -10.39
N SER A 61 1.70 -9.45 -11.27
CA SER A 61 2.88 -8.64 -10.95
C SER A 61 2.86 -7.28 -11.68
N PHE A 62 3.77 -6.38 -11.30
CA PHE A 62 3.97 -5.11 -12.00
C PHE A 62 4.45 -5.30 -13.45
N ASP A 63 5.31 -6.30 -13.68
CA ASP A 63 5.80 -6.61 -15.03
C ASP A 63 4.66 -7.07 -15.94
N ASP A 64 3.71 -7.85 -15.42
CA ASP A 64 2.52 -8.26 -16.17
C ASP A 64 1.63 -7.06 -16.53
N LEU A 65 1.51 -6.09 -15.61
CA LEU A 65 0.75 -4.86 -15.86
C LEU A 65 1.43 -3.96 -16.91
N LEU A 66 2.75 -3.87 -16.89
CA LEU A 66 3.53 -3.16 -17.91
C LEU A 66 3.37 -3.83 -19.29
N ALA A 67 3.40 -5.17 -19.33
CA ALA A 67 3.16 -5.92 -20.56
C ALA A 67 1.74 -5.71 -21.11
N ALA A 68 0.74 -5.73 -20.23
CA ALA A 68 -0.66 -5.49 -20.61
C ALA A 68 -0.92 -4.03 -21.08
N GLU A 69 -0.23 -3.04 -20.50
CA GLU A 69 -0.27 -1.66 -21.00
C GLU A 69 0.38 -1.54 -22.39
N ALA A 70 1.50 -2.22 -22.61
CA ALA A 70 2.26 -2.14 -23.86
C ALA A 70 1.55 -2.81 -25.04
N ASP A 71 0.83 -3.92 -24.80
CA ASP A 71 0.00 -4.60 -25.80
C ASP A 71 -1.42 -4.87 -25.26
N PRO A 72 -2.31 -3.86 -25.29
CA PRO A 72 -3.61 -3.95 -24.65
C PRO A 72 -4.63 -4.74 -25.47
N GLN A 73 -4.29 -5.31 -26.63
CA GLN A 73 -5.27 -5.92 -27.53
C GLN A 73 -6.03 -7.08 -26.86
N ALA A 74 -5.30 -7.96 -26.17
CA ALA A 74 -5.90 -9.07 -25.43
C ALA A 74 -6.78 -8.57 -24.27
N LEU A 75 -6.38 -7.49 -23.61
CA LEU A 75 -7.13 -6.87 -22.52
C LEU A 75 -8.42 -6.22 -23.04
N LEU A 76 -8.38 -5.53 -24.17
CA LEU A 76 -9.53 -4.85 -24.76
C LEU A 76 -10.57 -5.82 -25.35
N ALA A 77 -10.16 -7.04 -25.71
CA ALA A 77 -11.04 -8.05 -26.29
C ALA A 77 -12.18 -8.51 -25.36
N VAL A 78 -12.10 -8.20 -24.06
CA VAL A 78 -13.19 -8.47 -23.09
C VAL A 78 -14.31 -7.44 -23.13
N LEU A 79 -14.07 -6.30 -23.76
CA LEU A 79 -15.06 -5.24 -23.91
C LEU A 79 -15.94 -5.51 -25.14
N PRO A 80 -17.22 -5.10 -25.11
CA PRO A 80 -18.07 -5.21 -26.28
C PRO A 80 -17.62 -4.24 -27.39
N GLU A 81 -17.93 -4.56 -28.64
CA GLU A 81 -17.53 -3.74 -29.80
C GLU A 81 -18.11 -2.32 -29.75
N ASP A 82 -19.28 -2.14 -29.12
CA ASP A 82 -19.98 -0.87 -28.94
C ASP A 82 -19.57 -0.11 -27.67
N ARG A 83 -18.37 -0.38 -27.15
CA ARG A 83 -17.81 0.29 -25.98
C ARG A 83 -17.84 1.82 -26.11
N PRO A 84 -17.85 2.56 -24.98
CA PRO A 84 -17.79 4.01 -24.98
C PRO A 84 -16.62 4.55 -25.78
N ALA A 85 -16.82 5.70 -26.42
CA ALA A 85 -15.78 6.43 -27.15
C ALA A 85 -14.75 7.11 -26.22
N LEU A 86 -14.33 6.40 -25.17
CA LEU A 86 -13.22 6.82 -24.33
C LEU A 86 -11.90 6.36 -24.94
N PRO A 87 -10.85 7.20 -24.88
CA PRO A 87 -9.51 6.81 -25.29
C PRO A 87 -9.05 5.51 -24.61
N VAL A 88 -8.44 4.61 -25.39
CA VAL A 88 -7.94 3.31 -24.93
C VAL A 88 -6.94 3.45 -23.79
N ASP A 89 -6.02 4.41 -23.91
CA ASP A 89 -5.00 4.70 -22.92
C ASP A 89 -5.59 5.11 -21.57
N LEU A 90 -6.73 5.81 -21.56
CA LEU A 90 -7.44 6.15 -20.32
C LEU A 90 -8.06 4.91 -19.66
N LEU A 91 -8.75 4.07 -20.44
CA LEU A 91 -9.38 2.85 -19.92
C LEU A 91 -8.35 1.86 -19.36
N VAL A 92 -7.29 1.60 -20.14
CA VAL A 92 -6.21 0.68 -19.77
C VAL A 92 -5.42 1.24 -18.59
N GLY A 93 -5.04 2.51 -18.63
CA GLY A 93 -4.30 3.16 -17.55
C GLY A 93 -5.08 3.15 -16.23
N ALA A 94 -6.38 3.43 -16.25
CA ALA A 94 -7.22 3.37 -15.06
C ALA A 94 -7.35 1.93 -14.51
N ALA A 95 -7.50 0.94 -15.39
CA ALA A 95 -7.55 -0.47 -14.99
C ALA A 95 -6.21 -0.93 -14.38
N CYS A 96 -5.08 -0.58 -14.99
CA CYS A 96 -3.75 -0.84 -14.45
C CYS A 96 -3.52 -0.13 -13.11
N SER A 97 -3.99 1.11 -12.94
CA SER A 97 -3.93 1.84 -11.66
C SER A 97 -4.65 1.06 -10.54
N ALA A 98 -5.87 0.59 -10.81
CA ALA A 98 -6.64 -0.18 -9.85
C ALA A 98 -5.96 -1.52 -9.50
N ARG A 99 -5.53 -2.30 -10.50
CA ARG A 99 -4.87 -3.59 -10.25
C ARG A 99 -3.50 -3.42 -9.58
N ALA A 100 -2.74 -2.37 -9.91
CA ALA A 100 -1.46 -2.07 -9.26
C ALA A 100 -1.61 -1.88 -7.74
N ARG A 101 -2.69 -1.22 -7.28
CA ARG A 101 -2.99 -1.09 -5.86
C ARG A 101 -3.25 -2.44 -5.18
N GLU A 102 -3.93 -3.35 -5.87
CA GLU A 102 -4.17 -4.71 -5.36
C GLU A 102 -2.88 -5.52 -5.25
N VAL A 103 -2.05 -5.51 -6.30
CA VAL A 103 -0.75 -6.20 -6.32
C VAL A 103 0.17 -5.67 -5.20
N LEU A 104 0.19 -4.35 -4.97
CA LEU A 104 0.94 -3.77 -3.85
C LEU A 104 0.41 -4.26 -2.49
N ALA A 105 -0.91 -4.29 -2.31
CA ALA A 105 -1.53 -4.77 -1.08
C ALA A 105 -1.24 -6.26 -0.84
N GLU A 106 -1.32 -7.09 -1.88
CA GLU A 106 -0.98 -8.52 -1.85
C GLU A 106 0.50 -8.72 -1.45
N ARG A 107 1.41 -7.98 -2.09
CA ARG A 107 2.86 -8.03 -1.80
C ARG A 107 3.15 -7.61 -0.36
N GLU A 108 2.53 -6.54 0.12
CA GLU A 108 2.71 -6.05 1.48
C GLU A 108 2.12 -7.03 2.52
N GLY A 109 0.96 -7.63 2.23
CA GLY A 109 0.37 -8.69 3.04
C GLY A 109 1.30 -9.91 3.15
N GLY A 110 1.86 -10.38 2.03
CA GLY A 110 2.83 -11.47 2.00
C GLY A 110 4.11 -11.14 2.79
N ARG A 111 4.64 -9.93 2.66
CA ARG A 111 5.81 -9.47 3.42
C ARG A 111 5.54 -9.48 4.92
N ARG A 112 4.39 -8.94 5.37
CA ARG A 112 3.99 -8.95 6.79
C ARG A 112 3.84 -10.37 7.33
N ALA A 113 3.19 -11.24 6.58
CA ALA A 113 3.01 -12.65 6.96
C ALA A 113 4.37 -13.35 7.14
N ALA A 114 5.33 -13.10 6.24
CA ALA A 114 6.68 -13.63 6.34
C ALA A 114 7.42 -13.11 7.58
N VAL A 115 7.36 -11.81 7.86
CA VAL A 115 7.97 -11.21 9.07
C VAL A 115 7.39 -11.82 10.34
N ILE A 116 6.06 -11.97 10.42
CA ILE A 116 5.37 -12.61 11.54
C ILE A 116 5.81 -14.07 11.69
N ALA A 117 5.87 -14.83 10.60
CA ALA A 117 6.30 -16.22 10.62
C ALA A 117 7.73 -16.37 11.15
N THR A 118 8.66 -15.52 10.68
CA THR A 118 10.05 -15.48 11.17
C THR A 118 10.11 -15.13 12.65
N ALA A 119 9.43 -14.07 13.10
CA ALA A 119 9.42 -13.66 14.51
C ALA A 119 8.87 -14.77 15.43
N ARG A 120 7.84 -15.51 14.98
CA ARG A 120 7.31 -16.68 15.69
C ARG A 120 8.33 -17.82 15.75
N ALA A 121 9.01 -18.12 14.64
CA ALA A 121 10.03 -19.16 14.59
C ALA A 121 11.22 -18.85 15.52
N GLU A 122 11.53 -17.57 15.72
CA GLU A 122 12.56 -17.09 16.64
C GLU A 122 12.09 -16.98 18.11
N GLY A 123 10.81 -17.28 18.39
CA GLY A 123 10.26 -17.21 19.75
C GLY A 123 10.06 -15.80 20.29
N ARG A 124 9.98 -14.77 19.41
CA ARG A 124 9.70 -13.39 19.82
C ARG A 124 8.23 -13.22 20.22
N SER A 125 7.93 -12.32 21.16
CA SER A 125 6.56 -11.90 21.49
C SER A 125 6.02 -10.82 20.54
N TRP A 126 6.91 -10.00 19.96
CA TRP A 126 6.57 -8.93 19.03
C TRP A 126 7.28 -9.09 17.68
N ALA A 127 6.62 -8.61 16.62
CA ALA A 127 7.22 -8.45 15.29
C ALA A 127 7.17 -6.98 14.87
N VAL A 128 8.29 -6.48 14.34
CA VAL A 128 8.37 -5.14 13.74
C VAL A 128 8.04 -5.25 12.26
N LEU A 129 6.84 -4.79 11.89
CA LEU A 129 6.33 -4.87 10.53
C LEU A 129 6.90 -3.76 9.63
N GLN A 130 7.18 -2.58 10.19
CA GLN A 130 7.70 -1.44 9.46
C GLN A 130 8.56 -0.59 10.39
N GLY A 131 9.56 0.10 9.82
CA GLY A 131 10.42 1.02 10.57
C GLY A 131 11.59 0.30 11.25
N PRO A 132 12.37 1.04 12.07
CA PRO A 132 13.48 0.46 12.81
C PRO A 132 12.99 -0.51 13.89
N GLU A 133 13.83 -1.51 14.20
CA GLU A 133 13.60 -2.46 15.30
C GLU A 133 13.55 -1.74 16.66
N ARG A 134 14.33 -0.66 16.78
CA ARG A 134 14.40 0.18 17.95
C ARG A 134 13.70 1.50 17.71
N ILE A 135 12.73 1.83 18.56
CA ILE A 135 11.97 3.08 18.45
C ILE A 135 12.85 4.33 18.60
N GLU A 136 13.96 4.25 19.35
CA GLU A 136 14.87 5.41 19.53
C GLU A 136 15.64 5.78 18.26
N GLU A 137 15.68 4.88 17.27
CA GLU A 137 16.28 5.13 15.96
C GLU A 137 15.29 5.82 15.00
N LEU A 138 14.04 6.06 15.43
CA LEU A 138 13.04 6.75 14.63
C LEU A 138 13.19 8.27 14.77
N TYR A 139 13.78 8.90 13.75
CA TYR A 139 13.91 10.38 13.67
C TYR A 139 12.85 11.04 12.78
N GLY A 140 12.06 10.24 12.06
CA GLY A 140 11.00 10.67 11.17
C GLY A 140 10.28 9.47 10.54
N GLY A 141 8.99 9.61 10.26
CA GLY A 141 8.15 8.53 9.73
C GLY A 141 7.48 7.71 10.83
N SER A 142 7.36 6.39 10.64
CA SER A 142 6.69 5.51 11.60
C SER A 142 7.34 4.14 11.74
N THR A 143 7.22 3.56 12.93
CA THR A 143 7.38 2.14 13.20
C THR A 143 6.02 1.51 13.48
N VAL A 144 5.83 0.27 13.03
CA VAL A 144 4.61 -0.52 13.25
C VAL A 144 5.03 -1.86 13.83
N THR A 145 4.59 -2.16 15.04
CA THR A 145 4.91 -3.41 15.74
C THR A 145 3.64 -4.16 16.13
N THR A 146 3.64 -5.47 16.00
CA THR A 146 2.48 -6.31 16.30
C THR A 146 2.83 -7.37 17.34
N HIS A 147 2.02 -7.47 18.38
CA HIS A 147 2.11 -8.53 19.37
C HIS A 147 1.59 -9.83 18.77
N LEU A 148 2.41 -10.88 18.76
CA LEU A 148 2.14 -12.09 17.99
C LEU A 148 1.01 -12.95 18.55
N ALA A 149 0.77 -12.88 19.87
CA ALA A 149 -0.25 -13.66 20.55
C ALA A 149 -1.65 -13.02 20.44
N THR A 150 -1.75 -11.70 20.61
CA THR A 150 -3.05 -11.00 20.60
C THR A 150 -3.40 -10.37 19.26
N GLY A 151 -2.42 -10.19 18.36
CA GLY A 151 -2.60 -9.49 17.08
C GLY A 151 -2.73 -7.96 17.22
N ARG A 152 -2.69 -7.41 18.45
CA ARG A 152 -2.72 -5.96 18.68
C ARG A 152 -1.45 -5.31 18.12
N THR A 153 -1.62 -4.14 17.53
CA THR A 153 -0.55 -3.43 16.83
C THR A 153 -0.33 -2.06 17.47
N LEU A 154 0.93 -1.67 17.61
CA LEU A 154 1.35 -0.32 18.00
C LEU A 154 1.97 0.37 16.78
N LEU A 155 1.44 1.52 16.44
CA LEU A 155 2.04 2.46 15.52
C LEU A 155 2.66 3.58 16.35
N ALA A 156 3.96 3.80 16.16
CA ALA A 156 4.64 4.94 16.74
C ALA A 156 5.21 5.80 15.61
N ALA A 157 4.95 7.10 15.62
CA ALA A 157 5.35 8.00 14.54
C ALA A 157 6.02 9.27 15.06
N VAL A 158 6.89 9.82 14.21
CA VAL A 158 7.60 11.08 14.40
C VAL A 158 7.36 11.95 13.17
N ASP A 159 6.67 13.06 13.36
CA ASP A 159 6.57 14.14 12.39
C ASP A 159 7.28 15.38 12.93
N PRO A 160 8.52 15.66 12.49
CA PRO A 160 9.28 16.80 12.97
C PRO A 160 8.66 18.15 12.58
N TYR A 161 7.64 18.15 11.71
CA TYR A 161 6.95 19.35 11.25
C TYR A 161 5.57 19.56 11.92
N ALA A 162 5.11 18.62 12.76
CA ALA A 162 3.82 18.71 13.44
C ALA A 162 3.77 19.74 14.59
N GLY A 163 4.87 20.46 14.84
CA GLY A 163 4.92 21.57 15.79
C GLY A 163 5.19 21.11 17.22
N ALA A 164 4.26 21.39 18.14
CA ALA A 164 4.50 21.24 19.59
C ALA A 164 4.50 19.77 20.07
N GLU A 165 3.83 18.88 19.36
CA GLU A 165 3.72 17.45 19.71
C GLU A 165 4.11 16.58 18.50
N PRO A 166 5.40 16.46 18.18
CA PRO A 166 5.85 15.76 16.97
C PRO A 166 5.80 14.23 17.08
N TYR A 167 5.51 13.67 18.26
CA TYR A 167 5.49 12.23 18.51
C TYR A 167 4.06 11.72 18.67
N LEU A 168 3.71 10.64 17.97
CA LEU A 168 2.40 10.00 18.04
C LEU A 168 2.56 8.53 18.42
N LEU A 169 1.65 8.03 19.27
CA LEU A 169 1.48 6.61 19.56
C LEU A 169 0.01 6.24 19.39
N GLN A 170 -0.26 5.22 18.58
CA GLN A 170 -1.59 4.72 18.29
C GLN A 170 -1.61 3.20 18.42
N GLU A 171 -2.65 2.68 19.08
CA GLU A 171 -2.92 1.25 19.10
C GLU A 171 -3.98 0.87 18.08
N TYR A 172 -3.87 -0.33 17.52
CA TYR A 172 -4.90 -0.97 16.73
C TYR A 172 -5.21 -2.37 17.27
N ALA A 173 -6.48 -2.73 17.29
CA ALA A 173 -6.93 -4.08 17.56
C ALA A 173 -6.54 -5.05 16.42
N ALA A 174 -6.71 -6.35 16.65
CA ALA A 174 -6.33 -7.39 15.67
C ALA A 174 -7.12 -7.31 14.35
N ASP A 175 -8.34 -6.76 14.39
CA ASP A 175 -9.17 -6.48 13.22
C ASP A 175 -8.84 -5.14 12.53
N GLY A 176 -7.85 -4.40 13.06
CA GLY A 176 -7.44 -3.10 12.57
C GLY A 176 -8.28 -1.93 13.10
N ALA A 177 -9.23 -2.15 14.00
CA ALA A 177 -9.98 -1.07 14.61
C ALA A 177 -9.04 -0.17 15.44
N PRO A 178 -9.14 1.18 15.31
CA PRO A 178 -8.31 2.08 16.08
C PRO A 178 -8.68 2.01 17.56
N GLY A 179 -7.66 1.88 18.41
CA GLY A 179 -7.74 1.96 19.86
C GLY A 179 -7.25 3.31 20.39
N ARG A 180 -6.53 3.26 21.51
CA ARG A 180 -5.95 4.45 22.18
C ARG A 180 -4.96 5.19 21.29
N GLU A 181 -5.06 6.52 21.33
CA GLU A 181 -4.18 7.48 20.66
C GLU A 181 -3.56 8.42 21.70
N ARG A 182 -2.29 8.80 21.51
CA ARG A 182 -1.68 9.87 22.28
C ARG A 182 -0.54 10.56 21.53
N ALA A 183 -0.52 11.89 21.59
CA ALA A 183 0.58 12.72 21.10
C ALA A 183 1.48 13.18 22.25
N PHE A 184 2.75 13.49 21.95
CA PHE A 184 3.75 13.91 22.92
C PHE A 184 4.67 14.98 22.35
N ALA A 185 5.07 15.91 23.21
CA ALA A 185 6.13 16.89 22.92
C ALA A 185 7.55 16.32 23.12
N ASP A 186 7.69 15.27 23.92
CA ASP A 186 8.96 14.73 24.39
C ASP A 186 9.16 13.26 23.95
N ALA A 187 10.33 12.98 23.39
CA ALA A 187 10.67 11.65 22.89
C ALA A 187 10.76 10.61 24.02
N ALA A 188 11.32 10.98 25.17
CA ALA A 188 11.49 10.03 26.27
C ALA A 188 10.15 9.63 26.88
N ALA A 189 9.21 10.58 27.03
CA ALA A 189 7.84 10.32 27.45
C ALA A 189 7.10 9.41 26.46
N TRP A 190 7.27 9.65 25.16
CA TRP A 190 6.68 8.83 24.10
C TRP A 190 7.20 7.38 24.12
N VAL A 191 8.52 7.18 24.23
CA VAL A 191 9.14 5.84 24.35
C VAL A 191 8.65 5.12 25.61
N ALA A 192 8.64 5.80 26.75
CA ALA A 192 8.19 5.23 28.01
C ALA A 192 6.71 4.84 28.00
N GLU A 193 5.86 5.62 27.32
CA GLU A 193 4.45 5.27 27.14
C GLU A 193 4.29 4.05 26.23
N ARG A 194 5.05 3.97 25.14
CA ARG A 194 5.06 2.80 24.24
C ARG A 194 5.42 1.52 24.99
N ASP A 195 6.46 1.55 25.80
CA ASP A 195 6.90 0.39 26.59
C ASP A 195 5.82 -0.05 27.59
N ARG A 196 5.15 0.92 28.23
CA ARG A 196 4.01 0.63 29.12
C ARG A 196 2.87 -0.03 28.37
N TRP A 197 2.49 0.52 27.21
CA TRP A 197 1.42 -0.02 26.37
C TRP A 197 1.74 -1.43 25.89
N ALA A 198 2.99 -1.70 25.51
CA ALA A 198 3.45 -3.01 25.12
C ALA A 198 3.36 -4.01 26.29
N ALA A 199 3.82 -3.65 27.49
CA ALA A 199 3.73 -4.51 28.67
C ALA A 199 2.27 -4.83 29.07
N GLU A 200 1.36 -3.87 28.95
CA GLU A 200 -0.08 -4.09 29.17
C GLU A 200 -0.67 -5.06 28.14
N ILE A 201 -0.27 -4.96 26.88
CA ILE A 201 -0.69 -5.87 25.80
C ILE A 201 -0.17 -7.29 26.03
N GLU A 202 1.07 -7.45 26.47
CA GLU A 202 1.66 -8.76 26.80
C GLU A 202 0.99 -9.41 28.03
N SER A 203 0.44 -8.60 28.93
CA SER A 203 -0.22 -9.06 30.16
C SER A 203 -1.74 -9.31 30.00
N SER A 204 -2.30 -9.02 28.82
CA SER A 204 -3.74 -9.18 28.50
C SER A 204 -4.06 -10.59 28.00
#